data_AF-A0A2A2ZBP9-F1
#
_entry.id   AF-A0A2A2ZBP9-F1
#
_cell.length_a   1.000
_cell.length_b   1.000
_cell.length_c   1.000
_cell.angle_alpha   90.00
_cell.angle_beta   90.00
_cell.angle_gamma   90.00
#
_symmetry.space_group_name_H-M   'P 1'
#
loop_
_entity.id
_entity.type
_entity.pdbx_description
1 polymer ?
#
loop_
_entity_poly.entity_id
_entity_poly.type
_entity_poly.pdbx_seq_one_letter_code
_entity_poly.pdbx_strand_id
1 'polypeptide(L)'
;MQVHHVERHASRAITRRLGRLYAPAIISVVRDCTHPGSVILHVNSGGNALAAERELRVRGYRVDHTEYDPFADGHYGVQLRVSPSVQPAVQPSPIAG
;
A
#
# COMPACT_ATOMS: atom_id res chain seq x y z
N MET A 1 7.86 -8.71 -20.11
CA MET A 1 8.35 -7.32 -19.92
C MET A 1 7.24 -6.33 -19.53
N GLN A 2 6.28 -6.68 -18.65
CA GLN A 2 5.17 -5.77 -18.27
C GLN A 2 5.13 -5.40 -16.78
N VAL A 3 5.84 -6.13 -15.92
CA VAL A 3 5.78 -5.97 -14.45
C VAL A 3 6.42 -4.64 -14.02
N HIS A 4 7.58 -4.30 -14.57
CA HIS A 4 8.30 -3.06 -14.26
C HIS A 4 7.53 -1.78 -14.62
N HIS A 5 6.69 -1.81 -15.66
CA HIS A 5 5.88 -0.65 -16.04
C HIS A 5 4.78 -0.38 -15.01
N VAL A 6 4.21 -1.43 -14.42
CA VAL A 6 3.14 -1.25 -13.44
C VAL A 6 3.69 -1.00 -12.03
N GLU A 7 4.84 -1.56 -11.66
CA GLU A 7 5.55 -1.18 -10.43
C GLU A 7 5.93 0.30 -10.44
N ARG A 8 6.52 0.77 -11.54
CA ARG A 8 6.82 2.19 -11.73
C ARG A 8 5.56 3.05 -11.71
N HIS A 9 4.44 2.56 -12.25
CA HIS A 9 3.16 3.26 -12.19
C HIS A 9 2.58 3.31 -10.77
N ALA A 10 2.58 2.20 -10.03
CA ALA A 10 2.11 2.11 -8.67
C ALA A 10 2.97 2.97 -7.73
N SER A 11 4.29 2.88 -7.87
CA SER A 11 5.25 3.74 -7.16
C SER A 11 4.97 5.21 -7.47
N ARG A 12 4.88 5.62 -8.74
CA ARG A 12 4.52 7.00 -9.10
C ARG A 12 3.16 7.43 -8.56
N ALA A 13 2.16 6.56 -8.58
CA ALA A 13 0.82 6.86 -8.10
C ALA A 13 0.81 7.05 -6.57
N ILE A 14 1.52 6.20 -5.83
CA ILE A 14 1.67 6.33 -4.38
C ILE A 14 2.51 7.54 -4.02
N THR A 15 3.65 7.78 -4.67
CA THR A 15 4.46 8.98 -4.44
C THR A 15 3.70 10.27 -4.74
N ARG A 16 2.89 10.29 -5.82
CA ARG A 16 2.01 11.44 -6.12
C ARG A 16 0.92 11.64 -5.08
N ARG A 17 0.40 10.56 -4.49
CA ARG A 17 -0.66 10.59 -3.48
C ARG A 17 -0.12 10.93 -2.10
N LEU A 18 1.02 10.40 -1.68
CA LEU A 18 1.65 10.76 -0.40
C LEU A 18 2.22 12.19 -0.44
N GLY A 19 2.60 12.69 -1.61
CA GLY A 19 3.17 14.02 -1.80
C GLY A 19 4.70 14.02 -1.76
N ARG A 20 5.31 15.14 -2.17
CA ARG A 20 6.79 15.27 -2.32
C ARG A 20 7.56 15.03 -1.02
N LEU A 21 6.95 15.25 0.14
CA LEU A 21 7.58 15.13 1.45
C LEU A 21 7.97 13.68 1.80
N TYR A 22 7.27 12.69 1.24
CA TYR A 22 7.49 11.28 1.57
C TYR A 22 8.27 10.52 0.50
N ALA A 23 8.56 11.13 -0.65
CA ALA A 23 9.37 10.52 -1.70
C ALA A 23 10.73 9.96 -1.21
N PRO A 24 11.51 10.65 -0.34
CA PRO A 24 12.77 10.09 0.17
C PRO A 24 12.57 9.01 1.24
N ALA A 25 11.36 8.86 1.78
CA ALA A 25 11.06 7.86 2.80
C ALA A 25 10.67 6.50 2.21
N ILE A 26 10.29 6.45 0.92
CA ILE A 26 9.88 5.22 0.23
C ILE A 26 11.13 4.49 -0.25
N ILE A 27 11.35 3.28 0.25
CA ILE A 27 12.42 2.39 -0.20
C ILE A 27 11.97 1.65 -1.45
N SER A 28 10.78 1.07 -1.42
CA SER A 28 10.23 0.32 -2.55
C SER A 28 8.71 0.26 -2.54
N VAL A 29 8.14 -0.01 -3.72
CA VAL A 29 6.72 -0.33 -3.88
C VAL A 29 6.64 -1.51 -4.84
N VAL A 30 6.15 -2.64 -4.35
CA VAL A 30 6.02 -3.88 -5.12
C VAL A 30 4.59 -4.38 -5.06
N ARG A 31 4.16 -5.15 -6.06
CA ARG A 31 2.85 -5.81 -6.01
C ARG A 31 2.87 -6.89 -4.93
N ASP A 32 1.77 -7.03 -4.21
CA ASP A 32 1.62 -8.18 -3.33
C ASP A 32 1.17 -9.40 -4.15
N CYS A 33 2.07 -10.36 -4.35
CA CYS A 33 1.79 -11.60 -5.07
C CYS A 33 0.81 -12.51 -4.32
N THR A 34 0.63 -12.31 -3.01
CA THR A 34 -0.28 -13.08 -2.16
C THR A 34 -1.66 -12.44 -2.04
N HIS A 35 -1.77 -11.12 -2.25
CA HIS A 35 -3.03 -10.37 -2.15
C HIS A 35 -3.30 -9.59 -3.45
N PRO A 36 -4.02 -10.18 -4.42
CA PRO A 36 -4.30 -9.54 -5.71
C PRO A 36 -4.91 -8.15 -5.55
N GLY A 37 -4.39 -7.18 -6.31
CA GLY A 37 -4.83 -5.79 -6.25
C GLY A 37 -4.20 -4.96 -5.10
N SER A 38 -3.35 -5.58 -4.28
CA SER A 38 -2.61 -4.90 -3.21
C SER A 38 -1.16 -4.65 -3.62
N VAL A 39 -0.51 -3.73 -2.91
CA VAL A 39 0.92 -3.45 -3.01
C VAL A 39 1.56 -3.46 -1.64
N ILE A 40 2.82 -3.86 -1.57
CA ILE A 40 3.67 -3.68 -0.41
C ILE A 40 4.41 -2.35 -0.58
N LEU A 41 4.17 -1.44 0.34
CA LEU A 41 4.87 -0.17 0.49
C LEU A 41 5.94 -0.35 1.57
N HIS A 42 7.21 -0.21 1.17
CA HIS A 42 8.35 -0.29 2.08
C HIS A 42 8.89 1.10 2.36
N VAL A 43 8.94 1.48 3.63
CA VAL A 43 9.38 2.81 4.09
C VAL A 43 10.49 2.72 5.12
N ASN A 44 11.35 3.73 5.18
CA ASN A 44 12.60 3.70 5.94
C ASN A 44 12.47 3.89 7.46
N SER A 45 11.27 4.17 7.99
CA SER A 45 11.05 4.31 9.43
C SER A 45 9.59 4.07 9.82
N GLY A 46 9.38 3.72 11.10
CA GLY A 46 8.03 3.59 11.68
C GLY A 46 7.25 4.91 11.72
N GLY A 47 7.92 6.04 11.95
CA GLY A 47 7.27 7.37 11.89
C GLY A 47 6.74 7.68 10.48
N ASN A 48 7.51 7.36 9.45
CA ASN A 48 7.07 7.50 8.06
C ASN A 48 5.96 6.49 7.69
N ALA A 49 5.99 5.28 8.26
CA ALA A 49 4.92 4.30 8.10
C ALA A 49 3.60 4.83 8.67
N LEU A 50 3.61 5.35 9.89
CA LEU A 50 2.41 5.91 10.53
C LEU A 50 1.85 7.10 9.76
N ALA A 51 2.73 7.99 9.27
CA ALA A 51 2.31 9.13 8.46
C ALA A 51 1.71 8.70 7.11
N ALA A 52 2.36 7.74 6.42
CA ALA A 52 1.86 7.19 5.17
C ALA A 52 0.52 6.46 5.35
N GLU A 53 0.38 5.68 6.42
CA GLU A 53 -0.87 4.99 6.77
C GLU A 53 -2.02 5.98 6.95
N ARG A 54 -1.82 7.04 7.74
CA ARG A 54 -2.83 8.09 7.96
C ARG A 54 -3.25 8.74 6.64
N GLU A 55 -2.29 9.17 5.83
CA GLU A 55 -2.57 9.82 4.55
C GLU A 55 -3.29 8.90 3.56
N LEU A 56 -2.88 7.64 3.47
CA LEU A 56 -3.51 6.65 2.59
C LEU A 56 -4.93 6.31 3.05
N ARG A 57 -5.15 6.18 4.37
CA ARG A 57 -6.50 5.95 4.93
C ARG A 57 -7.43 7.13 4.65
N VAL A 58 -6.95 8.37 4.81
CA VAL A 58 -7.72 9.59 4.45
C VAL A 58 -8.13 9.58 2.98
N ARG A 59 -7.30 9.01 2.11
CA ARG A 59 -7.57 8.87 0.67
C ARG A 59 -8.42 7.65 0.31
N GLY A 60 -8.94 6.92 1.29
CA GLY A 60 -9.79 5.76 1.07
C GLY A 60 -9.04 4.50 0.67
N TYR A 61 -7.77 4.35 1.04
CA TYR A 61 -7.08 3.07 0.96
C TYR A 61 -7.23 2.29 2.27
N ARG A 62 -7.27 0.97 2.16
CA ARG A 62 -7.02 0.09 3.30
C ARG A 62 -5.50 -0.10 3.43
N VAL A 63 -5.02 0.02 4.66
CA VAL A 63 -3.60 -0.12 4.99
C VAL A 63 -3.48 -1.05 6.19
N ASP A 64 -2.73 -2.14 5.99
CA ASP A 64 -2.47 -3.19 6.97
C ASP A 64 -0.96 -3.34 7.17
N HIS A 65 -0.53 -3.73 8.37
CA HIS A 65 0.86 -4.14 8.58
C HIS A 65 1.09 -5.52 7.98
N THR A 66 2.29 -5.71 7.42
CA THR A 66 2.73 -7.04 6.99
C THR A 66 3.37 -7.81 8.15
N GLU A 67 3.65 -9.09 7.94
CA GLU A 67 4.42 -9.92 8.88
C GLU A 67 5.94 -9.64 8.82
N TYR A 68 6.37 -8.65 8.04
CA TYR A 68 7.77 -8.25 7.96
C TYR A 68 8.26 -7.75 9.32
N ASP A 69 9.28 -8.39 9.87
CA ASP A 69 9.94 -7.99 11.12
C ASP A 69 11.01 -6.92 10.84
N PRO A 70 10.84 -5.66 11.30
CA PRO A 70 11.85 -4.61 11.12
C PRO A 70 13.17 -4.85 11.86
N PHE A 71 13.19 -5.75 12.85
CA PHE A 71 14.32 -5.94 13.77
C PHE A 71 15.13 -7.21 13.50
N ALA A 72 14.72 -8.03 12.54
CA ALA A 72 15.51 -9.20 12.12
C ALA A 72 16.80 -8.78 11.40
N ASP A 73 17.79 -9.67 11.42
CA ASP A 73 19.11 -9.40 10.82
C ASP A 73 19.01 -9.07 9.33
N GLY A 74 19.59 -7.93 8.93
CA GLY A 74 19.57 -7.45 7.55
C GLY A 74 18.27 -6.78 7.12
N HIS A 75 17.27 -6.69 8.00
CA HIS A 75 16.04 -5.96 7.73
C HIS A 75 16.21 -4.46 8.03
N TYR A 76 15.54 -3.64 7.23
CA TYR A 76 15.49 -2.20 7.42
C TYR A 76 14.09 -1.68 7.10
N GLY A 77 13.63 -0.67 7.84
CA GLY A 77 12.35 -0.02 7.57
C GLY A 77 11.12 -0.85 7.94
N VAL A 78 9.96 -0.44 7.45
CA VAL A 78 8.65 -1.03 7.74
C VAL A 78 7.90 -1.30 6.44
N GLN A 79 7.20 -2.42 6.37
CA GLN A 79 6.37 -2.79 5.23
C GLN A 79 4.88 -2.72 5.56
N LEU A 80 4.14 -1.99 4.73
CA LEU A 80 2.70 -1.84 4.79
C LEU A 80 2.07 -2.47 3.56
N ARG A 81 0.99 -3.23 3.73
CA ARG A 81 0.13 -3.67 2.64
C ARG A 81 -0.93 -2.60 2.40
N VAL A 82 -1.01 -2.13 1.15
CA VAL A 82 -1.97 -1.11 0.73
C VAL A 82 -2.90 -1.70 -0.32
N SER A 83 -4.20 -1.58 -0.11
CA SER A 83 -5.24 -2.07 -1.02
C SER A 83 -6.32 -1.02 -1.25
N PRO A 84 -7.04 -1.06 -2.39
CA PRO A 84 -8.21 -0.20 -2.60
C PRO A 84 -9.27 -0.49 -1.54
N SER A 85 -9.87 0.54 -0.92
CA SER A 85 -11.07 0.35 -0.10
C SER A 85 -12.27 0.18 -1.01
N VAL A 86 -12.49 -1.04 -1.50
CA VAL A 86 -13.77 -1.41 -2.11
C VAL A 86 -14.64 -1.90 -0.96
N GLN A 87 -15.64 -1.12 -0.55
CA GLN A 87 -16.78 -1.73 0.14
C GLN A 87 -17.34 -2.80 -0.81
N PRO A 88 -17.57 -4.04 -0.37
CA PRO A 88 -18.23 -5.03 -1.21
C PRO A 88 -19.51 -4.39 -1.74
N ALA A 89 -19.68 -4.38 -3.05
CA ALA A 89 -20.94 -3.95 -3.64
C ALA A 89 -22.05 -4.78 -2.98
N VAL A 90 -22.90 -4.14 -2.20
CA VAL A 90 -24.14 -4.74 -1.70
C VAL A 90 -24.90 -5.16 -2.95
N GLN A 91 -24.94 -6.46 -3.22
CA GLN A 91 -25.81 -6.99 -4.27
C GLN A 91 -27.24 -6.61 -3.89
N PRO A 92 -28.00 -5.93 -4.76
CA PRO A 92 -29.41 -5.72 -4.50
C PRO A 92 -30.08 -7.10 -4.42
N SER A 93 -30.65 -7.42 -3.26
CA SER A 93 -31.46 -8.62 -3.08
C SER A 93 -32.50 -8.71 -4.20
N PRO A 94 -32.70 -9.88 -4.83
CA PRO A 94 -33.75 -10.02 -5.82
C PRO A 94 -35.09 -9.76 -5.12
N ILE A 95 -35.86 -8.83 -5.67
CA ILE A 95 -37.23 -8.57 -5.27
C ILE A 95 -37.99 -9.87 -5.54
N ALA A 96 -38.39 -10.58 -4.49
CA ALA A 96 -39.28 -11.73 -4.61
C ALA A 96 -40.63 -11.22 -5.13
N GLY A 97 -41.03 -11.71 -6.30
CA GLY A 97 -42.37 -11.53 -6.86
C GLY A 97 -43.39 -12.47 -6.25
#